data_AF-C7NG91-F1
#
_entry.id   AF-C7NG91-F1
#
_cell.length_a   1.000
_cell.length_b   1.000
_cell.length_c   1.000
_cell.angle_alpha   90.00
_cell.angle_beta   90.00
_cell.angle_gamma   90.00
#
_symmetry.space_group_name_H-M   'P 1'
#
loop_
_entity.id
_entity.type
_entity.pdbx_description
1 polymer ?
#
loop_
_entity_poly.entity_id
_entity_poly.type
_entity_poly.pdbx_seq_one_letter_code
_entity_poly.pdbx_strand_id
1 'polypeptide(L)'
;MATQASTTNHSTQGPQRTTVTDGERTIGQIVSDATTNAQSLVRDEIALAKAEINADVQKGVKTGIGFGIAAFFGVFAFMMFLFAAAWGIATVLPTWAAFLIVGGVLLLITIVGALFGMAQMKKIKGKPEQAIAAAQRTQHTLTDAANPKATTPRR
;
A
#
# COMPACT_ATOMS: atom_id res chain seq x y z
N MET A 1 -33.28 -2.91 62.85
CA MET A 1 -32.71 -2.22 64.03
C MET A 1 -31.78 -1.12 63.50
N ALA A 2 -32.10 0.14 63.85
CA ALA A 2 -31.37 1.41 63.71
C ALA A 2 -30.84 1.80 62.30
N THR A 3 -31.25 2.89 61.64
CA THR A 3 -31.48 4.31 62.03
C THR A 3 -30.19 5.09 62.34
N GLN A 4 -29.75 5.92 61.39
CA GLN A 4 -29.44 7.37 61.48
C GLN A 4 -28.70 7.78 60.18
N ALA A 5 -29.25 8.63 59.31
CA ALA A 5 -29.47 10.08 59.43
C ALA A 5 -28.16 10.88 59.40
N SER A 6 -27.91 11.56 58.28
CA SER A 6 -27.04 12.73 58.18
C SER A 6 -27.59 13.66 57.10
N THR A 7 -28.38 14.63 57.58
CA THR A 7 -28.63 15.95 57.00
C THR A 7 -27.27 16.56 56.63
N THR A 8 -27.08 17.27 55.51
CA THR A 8 -27.25 18.74 55.46
C THR A 8 -26.81 19.30 54.09
N ASN A 9 -27.67 20.17 53.55
CA ASN A 9 -27.43 21.28 52.59
C ASN A 9 -26.97 20.99 51.16
N HIS A 10 -27.92 21.06 50.22
CA HIS A 10 -27.68 21.79 48.99
C HIS A 10 -28.85 22.69 48.62
N SER A 11 -28.50 23.96 48.46
CA SER A 11 -29.35 25.11 48.22
C SER A 11 -30.26 24.89 47.01
N THR A 12 -31.51 25.31 47.15
CA THR A 12 -32.48 25.48 46.08
C THR A 12 -31.91 26.39 44.98
N GLN A 13 -31.21 25.82 44.01
CA GLN A 13 -31.00 26.48 42.73
C GLN A 13 -32.32 26.38 41.99
N GLY A 14 -33.05 27.51 41.94
CA GLY A 14 -34.19 27.66 41.05
C GLY A 14 -33.80 27.27 39.62
N PRO A 15 -34.77 26.97 38.74
CA PRO A 15 -34.48 26.60 37.37
C PRO A 15 -33.68 27.73 36.71
N GLN A 16 -32.36 27.60 36.65
CA GLN A 16 -31.54 28.27 35.66
C GLN A 16 -31.98 27.69 34.33
N ARG A 17 -33.08 28.23 33.80
CA ARG A 17 -33.18 28.45 32.37
C ARG A 17 -31.96 29.31 32.03
N THR A 18 -30.85 28.65 31.70
CA THR A 18 -29.99 29.17 30.66
C THR A 18 -30.91 29.37 29.47
N THR A 19 -31.42 30.59 29.35
CA THR A 19 -31.96 31.14 28.12
C THR A 19 -30.82 31.07 27.11
N VAL A 20 -30.64 29.89 26.50
CA VAL A 20 -30.06 29.80 25.18
C VAL A 20 -30.94 30.74 24.37
N THR A 21 -30.40 31.89 24.03
CA THR A 21 -31.09 32.87 23.20
C THR A 21 -31.32 32.16 21.87
N ASP A 22 -32.52 31.62 21.70
CA ASP A 22 -33.02 31.05 20.46
C ASP A 22 -33.37 32.23 19.55
N GLY A 23 -32.33 32.93 19.12
CA GLY A 23 -32.37 34.06 18.21
C GLY A 23 -31.68 33.64 16.93
N GLU A 24 -32.47 33.06 16.01
CA GLU A 24 -32.22 32.96 14.58
C GLU A 24 -30.77 32.63 14.20
N ARG A 25 -30.38 31.34 14.24
CA ARG A 25 -29.15 30.92 13.56
C ARG A 25 -29.19 31.47 12.14
N THR A 26 -28.22 32.33 11.83
CA THR A 26 -28.18 32.98 10.52
C THR A 26 -27.92 31.91 9.47
N ILE A 27 -28.47 32.06 8.26
CA ILE A 27 -28.25 31.08 7.17
C ILE A 27 -26.74 30.85 6.92
N GLY A 28 -25.91 31.88 7.14
CA GLY A 28 -24.45 31.75 7.10
C GLY A 28 -23.86 30.78 8.13
N GLN A 29 -24.43 30.69 9.35
CA GLN A 29 -23.97 29.76 10.39
C GLN A 29 -24.38 28.31 10.06
N ILE A 30 -25.60 28.08 9.55
CA ILE A 30 -26.04 26.73 9.13
C ILE A 30 -25.18 26.21 7.97
N VAL A 31 -24.87 27.07 6.99
CA VAL A 31 -24.01 26.71 5.85
C VAL A 31 -22.57 26.47 6.31
N SER A 32 -22.06 27.28 7.24
CA SER A 32 -20.73 27.11 7.83
C SER A 32 -20.62 25.79 8.61
N ASP A 33 -21.61 25.45 9.42
CA ASP A 33 -21.66 24.20 10.19
C ASP A 33 -21.75 22.99 9.25
N ALA A 34 -22.59 23.05 8.21
CA ALA A 34 -22.71 21.99 7.22
C ALA A 34 -21.40 21.77 6.44
N THR A 35 -20.71 22.86 6.09
CA THR A 35 -19.40 22.79 5.40
C THR A 35 -18.33 22.20 6.31
N THR A 36 -18.32 22.56 7.58
CA THR A 36 -17.38 22.03 8.58
C THR A 36 -17.60 20.53 8.80
N ASN A 37 -18.86 20.09 8.88
CA ASN A 37 -19.20 18.67 9.00
C ASN A 37 -18.84 17.88 7.72
N ALA A 38 -19.05 18.47 6.54
CA ALA A 38 -18.62 17.83 5.29
C ALA A 38 -17.09 17.69 5.22
N GLN A 39 -16.34 18.69 5.71
CA GLN A 39 -14.88 18.63 5.80
C GLN A 39 -14.40 17.57 6.81
N SER A 40 -15.10 17.39 7.94
CA SER A 40 -14.74 16.35 8.91
C SER A 40 -14.94 14.96 8.33
N LEU A 41 -16.06 14.71 7.65
CA LEU A 41 -16.32 13.42 6.99
C LEU A 41 -15.24 13.05 5.96
N VAL A 42 -14.86 13.99 5.09
CA VAL A 42 -13.79 13.76 4.11
C VAL A 42 -12.46 13.47 4.81
N ARG A 43 -12.15 14.19 5.89
CA ARG A 43 -10.92 13.96 6.65
C ARG A 43 -10.91 12.62 7.37
N ASP A 44 -12.06 12.17 7.85
CA ASP A 44 -12.22 10.87 8.51
C ASP A 44 -12.06 9.73 7.51
N GLU A 45 -12.63 9.85 6.31
CA GLU A 45 -12.47 8.86 5.23
C GLU A 45 -11.00 8.74 4.80
N ILE A 46 -10.30 9.87 4.68
CA ILE A 46 -8.85 9.89 4.39
C ILE A 46 -8.06 9.27 5.55
N ALA A 47 -8.43 9.56 6.80
CA ALA A 47 -7.77 9.00 7.98
C ALA A 47 -7.96 7.47 8.04
N LEU A 48 -9.15 6.98 7.71
CA LEU A 48 -9.46 5.57 7.65
C LEU A 48 -8.68 4.88 6.53
N ALA A 49 -8.72 5.41 5.30
CA ALA A 49 -7.96 4.88 4.17
C ALA A 49 -6.45 4.84 4.48
N LYS A 50 -5.93 5.88 5.13
CA LYS A 50 -4.53 5.91 5.58
C LYS A 50 -4.26 4.84 6.65
N ALA A 51 -5.18 4.62 7.57
CA ALA A 51 -5.06 3.58 8.59
C ALA A 51 -5.06 2.17 7.98
N GLU A 52 -5.92 1.91 7.00
CA GLU A 52 -5.97 0.64 6.28
C GLU A 52 -4.69 0.37 5.49
N ILE A 53 -4.21 1.35 4.71
CA ILE A 53 -2.93 1.25 4.01
C ILE A 53 -1.78 0.98 4.99
N ASN A 54 -1.73 1.69 6.11
CA ASN A 54 -0.70 1.47 7.12
C ASN A 54 -0.80 0.07 7.75
N ALA A 55 -2.01 -0.40 8.03
CA ALA A 55 -2.24 -1.74 8.56
C ALA A 55 -1.76 -2.81 7.57
N ASP A 56 -2.01 -2.64 6.28
CA ASP A 56 -1.58 -3.56 5.23
C ASP A 56 -0.09 -3.52 5.00
N VAL A 57 0.54 -2.33 5.03
CA VAL A 57 2.00 -2.21 5.02
C VAL A 57 2.61 -2.94 6.22
N GLN A 58 2.06 -2.78 7.43
CA GLN A 58 2.57 -3.46 8.62
C GLN A 58 2.41 -4.97 8.55
N LYS A 59 1.29 -5.49 8.01
CA LYS A 59 1.11 -6.92 7.72
C LYS A 59 2.13 -7.40 6.68
N GLY A 60 2.34 -6.62 5.63
CA GLY A 60 3.33 -6.87 4.59
C GLY A 60 4.76 -6.94 5.14
N VAL A 61 5.13 -6.02 6.02
CA VAL A 61 6.43 -6.00 6.71
C VAL A 61 6.60 -7.23 7.60
N LYS A 62 5.61 -7.54 8.45
CA LYS A 62 5.67 -8.73 9.34
C LYS A 62 5.84 -10.02 8.54
N THR A 63 5.09 -10.16 7.46
CA THR A 63 5.19 -11.32 6.54
C THR A 63 6.55 -11.31 5.83
N GLY A 64 6.99 -10.13 5.38
CA GLY A 64 8.26 -9.91 4.70
C GLY A 64 9.49 -10.26 5.54
N ILE A 65 9.44 -10.08 6.87
CA ILE A 65 10.52 -10.49 7.78
C ILE A 65 10.72 -12.00 7.72
N GLY A 66 9.63 -12.78 7.79
CA GLY A 66 9.71 -14.24 7.70
C GLY A 66 10.32 -14.71 6.38
N PHE A 67 9.88 -14.12 5.27
CA PHE A 67 10.47 -14.40 3.96
C PHE A 67 11.92 -13.94 3.84
N GLY A 68 12.28 -12.81 4.46
CA GLY A 68 13.66 -12.32 4.48
C GLY A 68 14.59 -13.28 5.22
N ILE A 69 14.18 -13.77 6.39
CA ILE A 69 14.93 -14.78 7.16
C ILE A 69 15.03 -16.08 6.37
N ALA A 70 13.92 -16.57 5.82
CA ALA A 70 13.90 -17.79 5.02
C ALA A 70 14.78 -17.69 3.77
N ALA A 71 14.76 -16.54 3.07
CA ALA A 71 15.63 -16.28 1.93
C ALA A 71 17.09 -16.24 2.34
N PHE A 72 17.43 -15.55 3.43
CA PHE A 72 18.80 -15.47 3.96
C PHE A 72 19.34 -16.85 4.27
N PHE A 73 18.70 -17.60 5.17
CA PHE A 73 19.15 -18.95 5.53
C PHE A 73 19.01 -19.96 4.39
N GLY A 74 18.03 -19.77 3.50
CA GLY A 74 17.86 -20.59 2.30
C GLY A 74 19.08 -20.50 1.38
N VAL A 75 19.66 -19.30 1.19
CA VAL A 75 20.90 -19.13 0.43
C VAL A 75 22.07 -19.86 1.09
N PHE A 76 22.25 -19.74 2.42
CA PHE A 76 23.32 -20.45 3.12
C PHE A 76 23.14 -21.97 3.06
N ALA A 77 21.93 -22.47 3.28
CA ALA A 77 21.61 -23.89 3.19
C ALA A 77 21.89 -24.41 1.78
N PHE A 78 21.45 -23.69 0.75
CA PHE A 78 21.71 -24.04 -0.64
C PHE A 78 23.21 -24.10 -0.94
N MET A 79 23.99 -23.09 -0.52
CA MET A 79 25.45 -23.13 -0.65
C MET A 79 26.06 -24.34 0.07
N MET A 80 25.63 -24.65 1.28
CA MET A 80 26.12 -25.81 2.04
C MET A 80 25.82 -27.13 1.30
N PHE A 81 24.64 -27.27 0.71
CA PHE A 81 24.30 -28.45 -0.11
C PHE A 81 25.14 -28.56 -1.38
N LEU A 82 25.46 -27.45 -2.05
CA LEU A 82 26.36 -27.48 -3.20
C LEU A 82 27.78 -27.93 -2.82
N PHE A 83 28.29 -27.42 -1.69
CA PHE A 83 29.56 -27.89 -1.15
C PHE A 83 29.51 -29.38 -0.79
N ALA A 84 28.44 -29.82 -0.11
CA ALA A 84 28.26 -31.23 0.22
C ALA A 84 28.20 -32.12 -1.04
N ALA A 85 27.52 -31.67 -2.09
CA ALA A 85 27.47 -32.38 -3.37
C ALA A 85 28.86 -32.46 -4.03
N ALA A 86 29.60 -31.35 -4.08
CA ALA A 86 30.95 -31.32 -4.63
C ALA A 86 31.91 -32.24 -3.85
N TRP A 87 31.88 -32.18 -2.52
CA TRP A 87 32.68 -33.05 -1.67
C TRP A 87 32.26 -34.52 -1.76
N GLY A 88 30.95 -34.80 -1.91
CA GLY A 88 30.45 -36.16 -2.15
C GLY A 88 30.99 -36.74 -3.46
N ILE A 89 30.99 -35.96 -4.54
CA ILE A 89 31.59 -36.37 -5.83
C ILE A 89 33.12 -36.48 -5.73
N ALA A 90 33.76 -35.65 -4.91
CA ALA A 90 35.21 -35.69 -4.69
C ALA A 90 35.69 -36.98 -4.01
N THR A 91 34.80 -37.85 -3.54
CA THR A 91 35.16 -39.19 -3.04
C THR A 91 35.61 -40.15 -4.15
N VAL A 92 35.20 -39.89 -5.40
CA VAL A 92 35.46 -40.75 -6.57
C VAL A 92 36.24 -40.05 -7.69
N LEU A 93 36.29 -38.70 -7.69
CA LEU A 93 37.07 -37.90 -8.63
C LEU A 93 37.96 -36.88 -7.91
N PRO A 94 38.99 -36.30 -8.58
CA PRO A 94 39.73 -35.18 -8.04
C PRO A 94 38.82 -34.01 -7.66
N THR A 95 39.14 -33.35 -6.54
CA THR A 95 38.33 -32.24 -5.98
C THR A 95 38.02 -31.17 -7.03
N TRP A 96 39.02 -30.72 -7.79
CA TRP A 96 38.83 -29.71 -8.84
C TRP A 96 37.78 -30.12 -9.88
N ALA A 97 37.75 -31.39 -10.30
CA ALA A 97 36.80 -31.89 -11.28
C ALA A 97 35.38 -31.97 -10.68
N ALA A 98 35.26 -32.37 -9.41
CA ALA A 98 33.98 -32.43 -8.71
C ALA A 98 33.30 -31.05 -8.61
N PHE A 99 34.06 -30.01 -8.24
CA PHE A 99 33.56 -28.63 -8.21
C PHE A 99 33.19 -28.12 -9.60
N LEU A 100 33.95 -28.46 -10.65
CA LEU A 100 33.61 -28.11 -12.03
C LEU A 100 32.32 -28.78 -12.52
N ILE A 101 32.07 -30.04 -12.14
CA ILE A 101 30.83 -30.73 -12.51
C ILE A 101 29.63 -30.05 -11.86
N VAL A 102 29.68 -29.81 -10.55
CA VAL A 102 28.59 -29.13 -9.82
C VAL A 102 28.37 -27.72 -10.40
N GLY A 103 29.44 -26.93 -10.54
CA GLY A 103 29.38 -25.60 -11.12
C GLY A 103 28.86 -25.59 -12.57
N GLY A 104 29.27 -26.57 -13.38
CA GLY A 104 28.81 -26.73 -14.76
C GLY A 104 27.32 -27.04 -14.86
N VAL A 105 26.80 -27.90 -13.98
CA VAL A 105 25.35 -28.17 -13.89
C VAL A 105 24.57 -26.92 -13.51
N LEU A 106 25.05 -26.17 -12.50
CA LEU A 106 24.45 -24.88 -12.11
C LEU A 106 24.45 -23.87 -13.26
N LEU A 107 25.56 -23.77 -13.99
CA LEU A 107 25.68 -22.88 -15.14
C LEU A 107 24.72 -23.27 -16.26
N LEU A 108 24.56 -24.57 -16.53
CA LEU A 108 23.59 -25.07 -17.50
C LEU A 108 22.15 -24.71 -17.10
N ILE A 109 21.77 -24.96 -15.85
CA ILE A 109 20.46 -24.57 -15.31
C ILE A 109 20.24 -23.07 -15.44
N THR A 110 21.27 -22.27 -15.12
CA THR A 110 21.21 -20.80 -15.21
C THR A 110 20.99 -20.33 -16.65
N ILE A 111 21.72 -20.88 -17.61
CA ILE A 111 21.55 -20.54 -19.03
C ILE A 111 20.15 -20.91 -19.51
N VAL A 112 19.69 -22.14 -19.24
CA VAL A 112 18.35 -22.59 -19.65
C VAL A 112 17.27 -21.71 -19.03
N GLY A 113 17.38 -21.42 -17.73
CA GLY A 113 16.47 -20.53 -17.02
C GLY A 113 16.45 -19.11 -17.59
N ALA A 114 17.62 -18.54 -17.88
CA ALA A 114 17.73 -17.22 -18.49
C ALA A 114 17.12 -17.17 -19.90
N LEU A 115 17.39 -18.19 -20.73
CA LEU A 115 16.80 -18.32 -22.05
C LEU A 115 15.27 -18.45 -21.97
N PHE A 116 14.76 -19.26 -21.03
CA PHE A 116 13.32 -19.40 -20.79
C PHE A 116 12.70 -18.08 -20.32
N GLY A 117 13.32 -17.41 -19.35
CA GLY A 117 12.88 -16.10 -18.85
C GLY A 117 12.82 -15.06 -19.98
N MET A 118 13.86 -14.97 -20.80
CA MET A 118 13.88 -14.09 -21.97
C MET A 118 12.81 -14.48 -23.01
N ALA A 119 12.57 -15.76 -23.23
CA ALA A 119 11.50 -16.23 -24.12
C ALA A 119 10.11 -15.83 -23.59
N GLN A 120 9.89 -15.91 -22.29
CA GLN A 120 8.63 -15.48 -21.66
C GLN A 120 8.47 -13.96 -21.71
N MET A 121 9.52 -13.17 -21.44
CA MET A 121 9.50 -11.71 -21.58
C MET A 121 9.18 -11.28 -23.02
N LYS A 122 9.70 -12.00 -24.02
CA LYS A 122 9.39 -11.75 -25.44
C LYS A 122 7.93 -12.06 -25.80
N LYS A 123 7.26 -12.97 -25.07
CA LYS A 123 5.82 -13.26 -25.23
C LYS A 123 4.96 -12.21 -24.53
N ILE A 124 5.47 -11.57 -23.47
CA ILE A 124 4.86 -10.39 -22.85
C ILE A 124 5.16 -9.16 -23.72
N LYS A 125 4.90 -9.25 -25.03
CA LYS A 125 4.75 -8.07 -25.91
C LYS A 125 3.36 -7.49 -25.67
N GLY A 126 3.20 -6.90 -24.49
CA GLY A 126 2.14 -5.96 -24.19
C GLY A 126 2.79 -4.62 -23.93
N LYS A 127 3.20 -3.90 -24.98
CA LYS A 127 3.17 -2.43 -24.83
C LYS A 127 1.71 -2.14 -24.45
N PRO A 128 1.42 -1.40 -23.38
CA PRO A 128 0.04 -1.10 -23.04
C PRO A 128 -0.44 -0.06 -24.05
N GLU A 129 -0.61 -0.47 -25.31
CA GLU A 129 -0.96 0.40 -26.43
C GLU A 129 -2.25 1.14 -26.14
N GLN A 130 -3.16 0.50 -25.40
CA GLN A 130 -4.39 1.11 -24.91
C GLN A 130 -4.12 2.17 -23.84
N ALA A 131 -3.20 1.96 -22.90
CA ALA A 131 -2.86 2.96 -21.88
C ALA A 131 -2.06 4.13 -22.48
N ILE A 132 -1.18 3.85 -23.44
CA ILE A 132 -0.43 4.86 -24.19
C ILE A 132 -1.38 5.68 -25.07
N ALA A 133 -2.31 5.02 -25.78
CA ALA A 133 -3.33 5.69 -26.58
C ALA A 133 -4.30 6.51 -25.71
N ALA A 134 -4.69 6.01 -24.54
CA ALA A 134 -5.51 6.76 -23.59
C ALA A 134 -4.79 8.01 -23.07
N ALA A 135 -3.51 7.89 -22.70
CA ALA A 135 -2.70 9.03 -22.26
C ALA A 135 -2.54 10.08 -23.37
N GLN A 136 -2.31 9.66 -24.62
CA GLN A 136 -2.20 10.55 -25.77
C GLN A 136 -3.51 11.28 -26.08
N ARG A 137 -4.67 10.62 -25.98
CA ARG A 137 -5.98 11.27 -26.16
C ARG A 137 -6.20 12.37 -25.13
N THR A 138 -5.87 12.10 -23.86
CA THR A 138 -6.00 13.10 -22.79
C THR A 138 -5.12 14.31 -23.03
N GLN A 139 -3.88 14.11 -23.50
CA GLN A 139 -3.01 15.24 -23.87
C GLN A 139 -3.59 16.06 -25.02
N HIS A 140 -4.12 15.41 -26.06
CA HIS A 140 -4.70 16.12 -27.21
C HIS A 140 -5.91 16.97 -26.80
N THR A 141 -6.80 16.44 -25.96
CA THR A 141 -7.96 17.19 -25.46
C THR A 141 -7.59 18.41 -24.61
N LEU A 142 -6.49 18.32 -23.86
CA LEU A 142 -6.00 19.44 -23.04
C LEU A 142 -5.31 20.50 -23.91
N THR A 143 -4.59 20.10 -24.96
CA THR A 143 -3.98 21.02 -25.93
C THR A 143 -5.04 21.72 -26.78
N ASP A 144 -6.08 21.01 -27.20
CA ASP A 144 -7.21 21.59 -27.96
C ASP A 144 -8.02 22.58 -27.11
N ALA A 145 -8.25 22.26 -25.83
CA ALA A 145 -8.91 23.16 -24.88
C ALA A 145 -8.06 24.38 -24.50
N ALA A 146 -6.73 24.27 -24.55
CA ALA A 146 -5.79 25.35 -24.23
C ALA A 146 -5.48 26.27 -25.43
N ASN A 147 -5.95 25.96 -26.65
CA ASN A 147 -5.74 26.79 -27.83
C ASN A 147 -6.82 27.90 -27.94
N PRO A 148 -6.48 29.18 -27.71
CA PRO A 148 -7.45 30.28 -27.61
C PRO A 148 -8.11 30.70 -28.95
N LYS A 149 -7.80 30.04 -30.07
CA LYS A 149 -8.40 30.34 -31.38
C LYS A 149 -9.62 29.46 -31.75
N ALA A 150 -10.02 28.51 -30.90
CA ALA A 150 -11.09 27.56 -31.23
C ALA A 150 -12.51 27.99 -30.79
N THR A 151 -12.71 29.13 -30.14
CA THR A 151 -14.04 29.64 -29.78
C THR A 151 -14.56 30.65 -30.80
N THR A 152 -15.13 30.15 -31.88
CA THR A 152 -16.23 30.86 -32.57
C THR A 152 -17.47 29.97 -32.51
N PRO A 153 -18.44 30.25 -31.62
CA PRO A 153 -19.71 29.55 -31.64
C PRO A 153 -20.51 30.07 -32.84
N ARG A 154 -20.54 29.30 -33.93
CA ARG A 154 -21.47 29.58 -35.03
C ARG A 154 -22.83 29.01 -34.63
N ARG A 155 -23.71 29.90 -34.17
CA ARG A 155 -25.16 29.68 -34.09
C ARG A 155 -25.72 29.29 -35.45
#